data_AF-A0A6A6VRK8-F1
#
_entry.id   AF-A0A6A6VRK8-F1
#
_cell.length_a   1.000
_cell.length_b   1.000
_cell.length_c   1.000
_cell.angle_alpha   90.00
_cell.angle_beta   90.00
_cell.angle_gamma   90.00
#
_symmetry.space_group_name_H-M   'P 1'
#
loop_
_entity.id
_entity.type
_entity.pdbx_description
1 polymer ?
#
loop_
_entity_poly.entity_id
_entity_poly.type
_entity_poly.pdbx_seq_one_letter_code
_entity_poly.pdbx_strand_id
1 'polypeptide(L)'
;CAAQARADGLEWVWIDTCCIDKSSSAELAEAINSMYAWYARAEKCYVYLTDVTDAAHLSSSRWFTRGWTLQELLAPRTVQFFTASGSMIGSRETIVEQIHKITGISPNALRGVPLSRFSVEERIRWADGRQTGRDEDLAYSLLGIFDVTMPVVYGEGGKKAMLRLRREI
;
A
#
# COMPACT_ATOMS: atom_id res chain seq x y z
N CYS A 1 -10.86 -6.30 -11.08
CA CYS A 1 -9.96 -5.25 -11.61
C CYS A 1 -10.19 -4.93 -13.08
N ALA A 2 -9.86 -5.81 -14.05
CA ALA A 2 -9.95 -5.48 -15.48
C ALA A 2 -11.35 -5.03 -15.95
N ALA A 3 -12.41 -5.68 -15.47
CA ALA A 3 -13.78 -5.28 -15.79
C ALA A 3 -14.11 -3.85 -15.30
N GLN A 4 -13.70 -3.50 -14.06
CA GLN A 4 -13.90 -2.17 -13.50
C GLN A 4 -13.05 -1.12 -14.22
N ALA A 5 -11.78 -1.44 -14.50
CA ALA A 5 -10.90 -0.57 -15.26
C ALA A 5 -11.50 -0.21 -16.62
N ARG A 6 -12.04 -1.20 -17.35
CA ARG A 6 -12.75 -0.97 -18.62
C ARG A 6 -14.02 -0.13 -18.44
N ALA A 7 -14.81 -0.38 -17.41
CA ALA A 7 -15.99 0.44 -17.10
C ALA A 7 -15.61 1.91 -16.83
N ASP A 8 -14.43 2.14 -16.27
CA ASP A 8 -13.88 3.46 -15.98
C ASP A 8 -13.06 4.05 -17.16
N GLY A 9 -13.04 3.37 -18.32
CA GLY A 9 -12.33 3.84 -19.53
C GLY A 9 -10.81 3.68 -19.49
N LEU A 10 -10.28 2.86 -18.58
CA LEU A 10 -8.84 2.58 -18.46
C LEU A 10 -8.45 1.36 -19.28
N GLU A 11 -7.43 1.52 -20.12
CA GLU A 11 -6.94 0.48 -21.03
C GLU A 11 -6.03 -0.54 -20.34
N TRP A 12 -5.23 -0.09 -19.37
CA TRP A 12 -4.20 -0.89 -18.73
C TRP A 12 -4.49 -1.10 -17.24
N VAL A 13 -4.15 -2.29 -16.74
CA VAL A 13 -4.18 -2.62 -15.32
C VAL A 13 -2.83 -3.21 -14.94
N TRP A 14 -2.29 -2.76 -13.82
CA TRP A 14 -1.10 -3.32 -13.21
C TRP A 14 -1.48 -4.03 -11.91
N ILE A 15 -0.93 -5.23 -11.71
CA ILE A 15 -1.11 -6.04 -10.51
C ILE A 15 0.26 -6.63 -10.17
N ASP A 16 0.76 -6.36 -8.97
CA ASP A 16 2.10 -6.78 -8.50
C ASP A 16 2.39 -8.28 -8.73
N THR A 17 1.37 -9.12 -8.57
CA THR A 17 1.47 -10.57 -8.66
C THR A 17 1.52 -11.05 -10.11
N CYS A 18 1.03 -10.25 -11.06
CA CYS A 18 1.01 -10.58 -12.48
C CYS A 18 2.09 -9.85 -13.28
N CYS A 19 2.51 -8.67 -12.81
CA CYS A 19 3.32 -7.73 -13.59
C CYS A 19 4.76 -7.58 -13.09
N ILE A 20 5.13 -8.24 -12.00
CA ILE A 20 6.52 -8.31 -11.51
C ILE A 20 7.01 -9.74 -11.68
N ASP A 21 8.08 -9.93 -12.46
CA ASP A 21 8.82 -11.18 -12.48
C ASP A 21 9.63 -11.34 -11.19
N LYS A 22 9.04 -12.08 -10.25
CA LYS A 22 9.67 -12.40 -8.96
C LYS A 22 10.80 -13.42 -9.08
N SER A 23 11.02 -14.02 -10.26
CA SER A 23 12.16 -14.91 -10.51
C SER A 23 13.44 -14.15 -10.86
N SER A 24 13.31 -12.93 -11.39
CA SER A 24 14.40 -12.00 -11.65
C SER A 24 14.69 -11.14 -10.41
N SER A 25 15.82 -11.36 -9.76
CA SER A 25 16.21 -10.58 -8.57
C SER A 25 16.43 -9.10 -8.89
N ALA A 26 16.89 -8.78 -10.11
CA ALA A 26 17.08 -7.42 -10.58
C ALA A 26 15.73 -6.70 -10.75
N GLU A 27 14.77 -7.33 -11.43
CA GLU A 27 13.44 -6.76 -11.63
C GLU A 27 12.69 -6.63 -10.30
N LEU A 28 12.77 -7.64 -9.43
CA LEU A 28 12.15 -7.57 -8.10
C LEU A 28 12.71 -6.42 -7.27
N ALA A 29 14.02 -6.20 -7.31
CA ALA A 29 14.66 -5.09 -6.59
C ALA A 29 14.24 -3.72 -7.15
N GLU A 30 14.17 -3.59 -8.47
CA GLU A 30 13.66 -2.38 -9.14
C GLU A 30 12.20 -2.13 -8.76
N ALA A 31 11.37 -3.17 -8.79
CA ALA A 31 9.96 -3.09 -8.47
C ALA A 31 9.72 -2.65 -7.03
N ILE A 32 10.42 -3.23 -6.05
CA ILE A 32 10.31 -2.85 -4.65
C ILE A 32 10.65 -1.37 -4.43
N ASN A 33 11.67 -0.85 -5.11
CA ASN A 33 12.05 0.56 -5.02
C ASN A 33 11.11 1.49 -5.81
N SER A 34 10.34 0.97 -6.77
CA SER A 34 9.51 1.77 -7.69
C SER A 34 8.01 1.71 -7.43
N MET A 35 7.53 0.71 -6.67
CA MET A 35 6.11 0.41 -6.49
C MET A 35 5.29 1.61 -6.04
N TYR A 36 5.78 2.39 -5.07
CA TYR A 36 5.08 3.59 -4.61
C TYR A 36 4.90 4.60 -5.74
N ALA A 37 5.94 4.82 -6.55
CA ALA A 37 5.88 5.75 -7.67
C ALA A 37 4.97 5.24 -8.79
N TRP A 38 4.83 3.92 -8.96
CA TRP A 38 3.84 3.34 -9.88
C TRP A 38 2.41 3.55 -9.36
N TYR A 39 2.16 3.28 -8.09
CA TYR A 39 0.86 3.54 -7.46
C TYR A 39 0.48 5.03 -7.49
N ALA A 40 1.44 5.93 -7.23
CA ALA A 40 1.20 7.37 -7.25
C ALA A 40 0.86 7.94 -8.64
N ARG A 41 1.29 7.25 -9.71
CA ARG A 41 0.98 7.59 -11.11
C ARG A 41 -0.27 6.88 -11.64
N ALA A 42 -0.83 5.94 -10.89
CA ALA A 42 -2.06 5.28 -11.29
C ALA A 42 -3.23 6.28 -11.23
N GLU A 43 -4.07 6.26 -12.25
CA GLU A 43 -5.31 7.04 -12.29
C GLU A 43 -6.25 6.63 -11.15
N LYS A 44 -6.40 5.31 -10.95
CA LYS A 44 -7.22 4.70 -9.89
C LYS A 44 -6.56 3.46 -9.34
N CYS A 45 -6.70 3.25 -8.03
CA CYS A 45 -6.40 2.00 -7.37
C CYS A 45 -7.72 1.32 -6.96
N TYR A 46 -7.94 0.09 -7.42
CA TYR A 46 -9.13 -0.70 -7.07
C TYR A 46 -8.76 -1.76 -6.04
N VAL A 47 -9.33 -1.65 -4.86
CA VAL A 47 -9.11 -2.58 -3.74
C VAL A 47 -10.32 -3.50 -3.61
N TYR A 48 -10.16 -4.76 -4.00
CA TYR A 48 -11.18 -5.79 -3.80
C TYR A 48 -10.91 -6.56 -2.51
N LEU A 49 -11.78 -6.37 -1.53
CA LEU A 49 -11.67 -6.98 -0.21
C LEU A 49 -12.39 -8.33 -0.23
N THR A 50 -11.64 -9.40 -0.51
CA THR A 50 -12.18 -10.76 -0.65
C THR A 50 -12.80 -11.33 0.63
N ASP A 51 -12.48 -10.73 1.78
CA ASP A 51 -12.96 -11.11 3.11
C ASP A 51 -14.03 -10.17 3.68
N VAL A 52 -14.57 -9.27 2.86
CA VAL A 52 -15.60 -8.31 3.25
C VAL A 52 -16.85 -8.50 2.39
N THR A 53 -17.98 -8.75 3.04
CA THR A 53 -19.30 -8.92 2.40
C THR A 53 -20.06 -7.60 2.26
N ASP A 54 -19.84 -6.67 3.19
CA ASP A 54 -20.50 -5.37 3.25
C ASP A 54 -19.63 -4.32 3.97
N ALA A 55 -20.02 -3.05 3.89
CA ALA A 55 -19.27 -1.93 4.46
C ALA A 55 -19.11 -1.99 5.99
N ALA A 56 -20.00 -2.69 6.72
CA ALA A 56 -19.94 -2.78 8.17
C ALA A 56 -18.75 -3.64 8.65
N HIS A 57 -18.31 -4.58 7.82
CA HIS A 57 -17.21 -5.49 8.10
C HIS A 57 -15.85 -5.02 7.55
N LEU A 58 -15.75 -3.75 7.12
CA LEU A 58 -14.52 -3.18 6.58
C LEU A 58 -13.33 -3.30 7.56
N SER A 59 -13.57 -3.05 8.85
CA SER A 59 -12.52 -3.06 9.89
C SER A 59 -11.92 -4.43 10.16
N SER A 60 -12.62 -5.52 9.80
CA SER A 60 -12.10 -6.89 9.94
C SER A 60 -11.29 -7.37 8.75
N SER A 61 -11.18 -6.59 7.68
CA SER A 61 -10.43 -7.02 6.49
C SER A 61 -8.95 -7.18 6.79
N ARG A 62 -8.40 -8.31 6.39
CA ARG A 62 -6.95 -8.59 6.41
C ARG A 62 -6.17 -7.65 5.49
N TRP A 63 -6.82 -6.93 4.56
CA TRP A 63 -6.14 -5.95 3.74
C TRP A 63 -5.46 -4.85 4.58
N PHE A 64 -6.09 -4.43 5.69
CA PHE A 64 -5.50 -3.42 6.60
C PHE A 64 -4.33 -3.94 7.43
N THR A 65 -4.14 -5.26 7.53
CA THR A 65 -3.05 -5.87 8.29
C THR A 65 -1.89 -6.31 7.41
N ARG A 66 -1.94 -6.10 6.09
CA ARG A 66 -0.82 -6.42 5.18
C ARG A 66 0.13 -5.22 5.07
N GLY A 67 1.45 -5.45 5.08
CA GLY A 67 2.45 -4.38 4.99
C GLY A 67 2.34 -3.56 3.70
N TRP A 68 2.39 -4.23 2.55
CA TRP A 68 2.41 -3.61 1.23
C TRP A 68 1.18 -2.76 0.87
N THR A 69 0.03 -3.03 1.50
CA THR A 69 -1.20 -2.27 1.24
C THR A 69 -1.14 -0.84 1.76
N LEU A 70 -0.11 -0.51 2.57
CA LEU A 70 0.16 0.87 2.96
C LEU A 70 0.48 1.76 1.76
N GLN A 71 1.25 1.25 0.79
CA GLN A 71 1.55 1.99 -0.43
C GLN A 71 0.32 2.08 -1.35
N GLU A 72 -0.44 0.99 -1.47
CA GLU A 72 -1.73 0.97 -2.19
C GLU A 72 -2.72 2.01 -1.65
N LEU A 73 -2.69 2.26 -0.33
CA LEU A 73 -3.58 3.21 0.34
C LEU A 73 -3.14 4.68 0.18
N LEU A 74 -1.83 4.94 0.29
CA LEU A 74 -1.30 6.29 0.46
C LEU A 74 -0.72 6.90 -0.81
N ALA A 75 -0.27 6.09 -1.75
CA ALA A 75 0.38 6.59 -2.96
C ALA A 75 -0.63 7.07 -4.02
N PRO A 76 -1.68 6.30 -4.39
CA PRO A 76 -2.60 6.71 -5.44
C PRO A 76 -3.43 7.94 -5.04
N ARG A 77 -3.80 8.74 -6.04
CA ARG A 77 -4.71 9.88 -5.85
C ARG A 77 -6.13 9.44 -5.50
N THR A 78 -6.57 8.33 -6.09
CA THR A 78 -7.91 7.78 -5.90
C THR A 78 -7.82 6.29 -5.60
N VAL A 79 -8.44 5.89 -4.48
CA VAL A 79 -8.53 4.49 -4.05
C VAL A 79 -10.00 4.15 -3.84
N GLN A 80 -10.48 3.11 -4.52
CA GLN A 80 -11.86 2.64 -4.43
C GLN A 80 -11.90 1.24 -3.83
N PHE A 81 -12.75 1.06 -2.82
CA PHE A 81 -12.92 -0.18 -2.09
C PHE A 81 -14.17 -0.91 -2.55
N PHE A 82 -14.03 -2.20 -2.78
CA PHE A 82 -15.09 -3.10 -3.21
C PHE A 82 -15.17 -4.32 -2.29
N THR A 83 -16.37 -4.84 -2.10
CA THR A 83 -16.60 -6.12 -1.42
C THR A 83 -16.10 -7.30 -2.27
N ALA A 84 -16.11 -8.49 -1.70
CA ALA A 84 -15.81 -9.74 -2.42
C ALA A 84 -16.73 -9.97 -3.63
N SER A 85 -17.98 -9.51 -3.57
CA SER A 85 -18.96 -9.59 -4.67
C SER A 85 -18.81 -8.48 -5.71
N GLY A 86 -17.87 -7.55 -5.53
CA GLY A 86 -17.65 -6.42 -6.44
C GLY A 86 -18.57 -5.22 -6.22
N SER A 87 -19.34 -5.20 -5.12
CA SER A 87 -20.13 -4.02 -4.75
C SER A 87 -19.21 -2.92 -4.20
N MET A 88 -19.40 -1.69 -4.64
CA MET A 88 -18.60 -0.56 -4.16
C MET A 88 -18.96 -0.23 -2.70
N ILE A 89 -17.94 -0.17 -1.84
CA ILE A 89 -18.04 0.26 -0.43
C ILE A 89 -17.90 1.78 -0.36
N GLY A 90 -16.92 2.33 -1.06
CA GLY A 90 -16.62 3.75 -1.07
C GLY A 90 -15.22 4.03 -1.62
N SER A 91 -14.89 5.32 -1.75
CA SER A 91 -13.53 5.80 -1.98
C SER A 91 -12.83 6.12 -0.66
N ARG A 92 -11.49 6.11 -0.63
CA ARG A 92 -10.70 6.55 0.54
C ARG A 92 -11.15 7.91 1.06
N GLU A 93 -11.55 8.82 0.18
CA GLU A 93 -12.04 10.15 0.52
C GLU A 93 -13.39 10.07 1.26
N THR A 94 -14.30 9.21 0.81
CA THR A 94 -15.63 9.04 1.43
C THR A 94 -15.62 8.26 2.74
N ILE A 95 -14.64 7.36 2.93
CA ILE A 95 -14.55 6.50 4.13
C ILE A 95 -13.31 6.81 4.99
N VAL A 96 -12.78 8.03 4.89
CA VAL A 96 -11.55 8.47 5.55
C VAL A 96 -11.55 8.24 7.06
N GLU A 97 -12.67 8.52 7.73
CA GLU A 97 -12.79 8.37 9.18
C GLU A 97 -12.79 6.90 9.61
N GLN A 98 -13.35 6.00 8.79
CA GLN A 98 -13.29 4.56 9.05
C GLN A 98 -11.86 4.05 8.89
N ILE A 99 -11.18 4.45 7.80
CA ILE A 99 -9.78 4.06 7.55
C ILE A 99 -8.86 4.60 8.67
N HIS A 100 -9.05 5.85 9.10
CA HIS A 100 -8.30 6.43 10.22
C HIS A 100 -8.47 5.60 11.49
N LYS A 101 -9.71 5.24 11.85
CA LYS A 101 -9.98 4.41 13.05
C LYS A 101 -9.33 3.04 12.99
N ILE A 102 -9.26 2.43 11.81
CA ILE A 102 -8.66 1.10 11.62
C ILE A 102 -7.13 1.16 11.66
N THR A 103 -6.53 2.17 11.03
CA THR A 103 -5.09 2.19 10.72
C THR A 103 -4.28 3.16 11.58
N GLY A 104 -4.93 4.11 12.25
CA GLY A 104 -4.27 5.22 12.94
C GLY A 104 -3.65 6.28 12.01
N ILE A 105 -3.74 6.10 10.69
CA ILE A 105 -3.19 7.05 9.70
C ILE A 105 -4.00 8.34 9.76
N SER A 106 -3.32 9.49 9.83
CA SER A 106 -3.96 10.80 9.86
C SER A 106 -4.96 11.00 8.72
N PRO A 107 -6.17 11.54 8.97
CA PRO A 107 -7.10 11.91 7.92
C PRO A 107 -6.49 12.87 6.88
N ASN A 108 -5.51 13.68 7.28
CA ASN A 108 -4.81 14.58 6.35
C ASN A 108 -3.90 13.82 5.38
N ALA A 109 -3.20 12.78 5.84
CA ALA A 109 -2.41 11.91 4.97
C ALA A 109 -3.33 11.14 4.00
N LEU A 110 -4.45 10.64 4.51
CA LEU A 110 -5.50 9.98 3.71
C LEU A 110 -6.23 10.92 2.73
N ARG A 111 -6.08 12.24 2.87
CA ARG A 111 -6.59 13.24 1.92
C ARG A 111 -5.50 13.74 0.96
N GLY A 112 -4.29 13.17 1.02
CA GLY A 112 -3.20 13.48 0.09
C GLY A 112 -2.32 14.66 0.50
N VAL A 113 -2.34 15.09 1.77
CA VAL A 113 -1.28 16.00 2.26
C VAL A 113 0.08 15.31 2.08
N PRO A 114 1.11 16.00 1.54
CA PRO A 114 2.43 15.41 1.32
C PRO A 114 2.97 14.70 2.57
N LEU A 115 3.43 13.46 2.41
CA LEU A 115 3.85 12.62 3.54
C LEU A 115 5.04 13.22 4.32
N SER A 116 5.86 14.04 3.66
CA SER A 116 6.96 14.80 4.28
C SER A 116 6.52 15.82 5.35
N ARG A 117 5.21 16.13 5.44
CA ARG A 117 4.65 16.99 6.49
C ARG A 117 4.35 16.26 7.81
N PHE A 118 4.47 14.94 7.83
CA PHE A 118 4.27 14.11 9.02
C PHE A 118 5.62 13.69 9.59
N SER A 119 5.68 13.50 10.91
CA SER A 119 6.95 13.13 11.56
C SER A 119 7.42 11.75 11.11
N VAL A 120 8.71 11.48 11.28
CA VAL A 120 9.28 10.16 10.99
C VAL A 120 8.59 9.09 11.84
N GLU A 121 8.38 9.38 13.13
CA GLU A 121 7.72 8.47 14.07
C GLU A 121 6.26 8.21 13.69
N GLU A 122 5.53 9.22 13.21
CA GLU A 122 4.16 9.02 12.73
C GLU A 122 4.12 8.11 11.51
N ARG A 123 4.99 8.35 10.52
CA ARG A 123 5.08 7.53 9.31
C ARG A 123 5.51 6.09 9.59
N ILE A 124 6.46 5.88 10.52
CA ILE A 124 6.85 4.53 10.98
C ILE A 124 5.65 3.83 11.64
N ARG A 125 4.89 4.52 12.50
CA ARG A 125 3.72 3.95 13.19
C ARG A 125 2.60 3.49 12.26
N TRP A 126 2.51 3.99 11.03
CA TRP A 126 1.53 3.49 10.05
C TRP A 126 1.76 2.03 9.63
N ALA A 127 2.95 1.48 9.92
CA ALA A 127 3.27 0.07 9.76
C ALA A 127 2.91 -0.79 10.99
N ASP A 128 2.51 -0.19 12.12
CA ASP A 128 2.19 -0.94 13.33
C ASP A 128 1.01 -1.89 13.11
N GLY A 129 1.15 -3.12 13.61
CA GLY A 129 0.14 -4.17 13.44
C GLY A 129 0.07 -4.78 12.03
N ARG A 130 0.83 -4.25 11.06
CA ARG A 130 0.94 -4.84 9.72
C ARG A 130 1.93 -6.00 9.70
N GLN A 131 1.66 -6.96 8.83
CA GLN A 131 2.39 -8.21 8.67
C GLN A 131 2.84 -8.37 7.21
N THR A 132 3.99 -9.01 7.04
CA THR A 132 4.57 -9.31 5.73
C THR A 132 4.99 -10.77 5.66
N GLY A 133 5.06 -11.32 4.44
CA GLY A 133 5.47 -12.70 4.23
C GLY A 133 6.96 -12.93 4.49
N ARG A 134 7.79 -11.91 4.22
CA ARG A 134 9.21 -11.85 4.58
C ARG A 134 9.42 -10.73 5.58
N ASP A 135 10.26 -10.95 6.58
CA ASP A 135 10.47 -9.96 7.65
C ASP A 135 11.02 -8.64 7.11
N GLU A 136 11.85 -8.68 6.07
CA GLU A 136 12.45 -7.49 5.44
C GLU A 136 11.42 -6.62 4.71
N ASP A 137 10.35 -7.23 4.21
CA ASP A 137 9.30 -6.51 3.47
C ASP A 137 8.60 -5.46 4.32
N LEU A 138 8.62 -5.58 5.65
CA LEU A 138 8.08 -4.53 6.51
C LEU A 138 8.85 -3.22 6.32
N ALA A 139 10.19 -3.29 6.24
CA ALA A 139 11.02 -2.13 5.93
C ALA A 139 10.84 -1.71 4.47
N TYR A 140 10.81 -2.65 3.52
CA TYR A 140 10.67 -2.33 2.11
C TYR A 140 9.32 -1.68 1.75
N SER A 141 8.25 -2.05 2.45
CA SER A 141 6.93 -1.43 2.29
C SER A 141 6.90 0.05 2.68
N LEU A 142 7.90 0.53 3.43
CA LEU A 142 8.04 1.93 3.86
C LEU A 142 8.91 2.79 2.93
N LEU A 143 9.63 2.21 1.96
CA LEU A 143 10.56 2.97 1.11
C LEU A 143 9.89 4.18 0.44
N GLY A 144 8.75 3.96 -0.21
CA GLY A 144 8.00 5.05 -0.84
C GLY A 144 7.29 5.99 0.13
N ILE A 145 7.05 5.56 1.37
CA ILE A 145 6.51 6.43 2.43
C ILE A 145 7.56 7.46 2.86
N PHE A 146 8.84 7.08 2.78
CA PHE A 146 9.99 7.94 3.10
C PHE A 146 10.67 8.57 1.90
N ASP A 147 10.28 8.21 0.68
CA ASP A 147 10.91 8.65 -0.58
C ASP A 147 12.40 8.31 -0.63
N VAL A 148 12.73 7.07 -0.27
CA VAL A 148 14.11 6.54 -0.26
C VAL A 148 14.21 5.27 -1.09
N THR A 149 15.43 4.96 -1.52
CA THR A 149 15.76 3.69 -2.19
C THR A 149 16.87 2.99 -1.44
N MET A 150 16.83 1.67 -1.37
CA MET A 150 17.92 0.88 -0.79
C MET A 150 18.06 -0.49 -1.46
N PRO A 151 19.25 -1.11 -1.41
CA PRO A 151 19.43 -2.47 -1.91
C PRO A 151 18.47 -3.46 -1.24
N VAL A 152 17.74 -4.25 -2.04
CA VAL A 152 16.87 -5.32 -1.55
C VAL A 152 17.72 -6.56 -1.27
N VAL A 153 17.82 -6.93 0.00
CA VAL A 153 18.60 -8.09 0.46
C VAL A 153 17.69 -9.01 1.25
N TYR A 154 17.16 -10.04 0.59
CA TYR A 154 16.38 -11.06 1.28
C TYR A 154 17.28 -12.05 2.02
N GLY A 155 16.94 -12.37 3.27
CA GLY A 155 17.73 -13.20 4.17
C GLY A 155 18.57 -12.38 5.17
N GLU A 156 18.56 -11.04 5.11
CA GLU A 156 19.24 -10.22 6.11
C GLU A 156 18.47 -10.14 7.44
N GLY A 157 17.18 -10.43 7.42
CA GLY A 157 16.25 -10.36 8.54
C GLY A 157 15.68 -8.94 8.75
N GLY A 158 14.41 -8.86 9.16
CA GLY A 158 13.66 -7.60 9.23
C GLY A 158 14.29 -6.53 10.12
N LYS A 159 14.97 -6.91 11.21
CA LYS A 159 15.68 -5.97 12.09
C LYS A 159 16.82 -5.25 11.37
N LYS A 160 17.58 -5.95 10.52
CA LYS A 160 18.69 -5.35 9.76
C LYS A 160 18.15 -4.47 8.63
N ALA A 161 17.14 -4.95 7.91
CA ALA A 161 16.46 -4.16 6.87
C ALA A 161 15.89 -2.84 7.45
N MET A 162 15.22 -2.90 8.61
CA MET A 162 14.70 -1.72 9.31
C MET A 162 15.80 -0.77 9.79
N LEU A 163 16.93 -1.30 10.27
CA LEU A 163 18.08 -0.47 10.65
C LEU A 163 18.66 0.26 9.44
N ARG A 164 18.73 -0.39 8.28
CA ARG A 164 19.19 0.23 7.03
C ARG A 164 18.21 1.30 6.56
N LEU A 165 16.90 1.02 6.55
CA LEU A 165 15.87 2.03 6.26
C LEU A 165 16.05 3.28 7.13
N ARG A 166 16.23 3.11 8.45
CA ARG A 166 16.46 4.25 9.37
C ARG A 166 17.73 5.05 9.12
N ARG A 167 18.69 4.53 8.36
CA ARG A 167 19.90 5.28 7.97
C ARG A 167 19.69 6.13 6.70
N GLU A 168 18.69 5.77 5.89
CA GLU A 168 18.31 6.51 4.69
C GLU A 168 17.34 7.68 5.00
N ILE A 169 16.63 7.61 6.13
CA ILE A 169 15.69 8.64 6.63
C ILE A 169 16.45 9.72 7.39
#